data_AF-K6U449-F1
#
_entry.id   AF-K6U449-F1
#
_cell.length_a   1.000
_cell.length_b   1.000
_cell.length_c   1.000
_cell.angle_alpha   90.00
_cell.angle_beta   90.00
_cell.angle_gamma   90.00
#
_symmetry.space_group_name_H-M   'P 1'
#
loop_
_entity.id
_entity.type
_entity.pdbx_description
1 polymer ?
#
loop_
_entity_poly.entity_id
_entity_poly.type
_entity_poly.pdbx_seq_one_letter_code
_entity_poly.pdbx_strand_id
1 'polypeptide(L)' 'MRERKCVKINVNMYDDTKFKIIDRMEKRDLINYVWIRLVVLAGKVNLEGELFLSRNIPYT' A
#
# COMPACT_ATOMS: atom_id res chain seq x y z
N MET A 1 -1.60 -13.70 17.38
CA MET A 1 -2.16 -12.81 16.35
C MET A 1 -2.86 -13.66 15.30
N ARG A 2 -4.04 -13.25 14.83
CA ARG A 2 -4.77 -13.99 13.80
C ARG A 2 -4.19 -13.63 12.43
N GLU A 3 -3.82 -14.62 11.64
CA GLU A 3 -3.36 -14.42 10.27
C GLU A 3 -4.39 -13.59 9.49
N ARG A 4 -4.00 -12.42 8.98
CA ARG A 4 -4.87 -11.64 8.09
C ARG A 4 -4.84 -12.26 6.71
N LYS A 5 -5.97 -12.81 6.29
CA LYS A 5 -6.15 -13.43 4.96
C LYS A 5 -6.50 -12.44 3.86
N CYS A 6 -6.92 -11.22 4.21
CA CYS A 6 -7.37 -10.22 3.24
C CYS A 6 -6.99 -8.80 3.66
N VAL A 7 -6.87 -7.92 2.65
CA VAL A 7 -6.77 -6.48 2.80
C VAL A 7 -8.01 -5.83 2.17
N LYS A 8 -8.63 -4.89 2.88
CA LYS A 8 -9.78 -4.12 2.38
C LYS A 8 -9.28 -2.79 1.83
N ILE A 9 -9.77 -2.42 0.65
CA ILE A 9 -9.41 -1.17 -0.02
C ILE A 9 -10.69 -0.35 -0.21
N ASN A 10 -10.59 0.97 -0.08
CA ASN A 10 -11.70 1.86 -0.36
C ASN A 10 -11.91 1.96 -1.87
N VAL A 11 -13.13 1.70 -2.33
CA VAL A 11 -13.50 1.77 -3.76
C VAL A 11 -13.30 3.17 -4.36
N ASN A 12 -13.36 4.22 -3.53
CA ASN A 12 -13.16 5.61 -3.93
C ASN A 12 -11.67 6.04 -3.87
N MET A 13 -10.71 5.12 -3.67
CA MET A 13 -9.28 5.47 -3.55
C MET A 13 -8.74 6.25 -4.77
N TYR A 14 -9.25 5.95 -5.97
CA TYR A 14 -8.82 6.58 -7.22
C TYR A 14 -9.39 7.99 -7.39
N ASP A 15 -10.39 8.37 -6.59
CA ASP A 15 -10.90 9.73 -6.56
C ASP A 15 -10.01 10.68 -5.74
N ASP A 16 -9.13 10.14 -4.89
CA ASP A 16 -8.17 10.91 -4.12
C ASP A 16 -7.16 11.63 -5.03
N THR A 17 -6.85 12.87 -4.68
CA THR A 17 -5.89 13.72 -5.38
C THR A 17 -4.54 13.01 -5.65
N LYS A 18 -4.06 12.18 -4.71
CA LYS A 18 -2.78 11.46 -4.84
C LYS A 18 -2.81 10.44 -5.97
N PHE A 19 -3.88 9.64 -6.07
CA PHE A 19 -4.04 8.66 -7.15
C PHE A 19 -4.26 9.36 -8.50
N LYS A 20 -5.02 10.46 -8.53
CA LYS A 20 -5.17 11.30 -9.73
C LYS A 20 -3.84 11.89 -10.22
N ILE A 21 -2.91 12.21 -9.31
CA ILE A 21 -1.56 12.65 -9.68
C ILE A 21 -0.78 11.47 -10.28
N ILE A 22 -0.79 10.30 -9.62
CA ILE A 22 -0.11 9.09 -10.10
C ILE A 22 -0.60 8.70 -11.50
N ASP A 23 -1.90 8.76 -11.75
CA ASP A 23 -2.50 8.40 -13.04
C ASP A 23 -2.07 9.31 -14.19
N ARG A 24 -1.55 10.51 -13.89
CA ARG A 24 -0.99 11.44 -14.89
C ARG A 24 0.50 11.22 -15.15
N MET A 25 1.16 10.35 -14.39
CA MET A 25 2.59 10.07 -14.55
C MET A 25 2.82 9.03 -15.65
N GLU A 26 3.92 9.16 -16.39
CA GLU A 26 4.31 8.18 -17.42
C GLU A 26 4.49 6.76 -16.83
N LYS A 27 4.95 6.67 -15.58
CA LYS A 27 5.20 5.41 -14.86
C LYS A 27 4.03 4.97 -13.96
N ARG A 28 2.78 5.40 -14.24
CA ARG A 28 1.62 5.11 -13.36
C ARG A 28 1.48 3.62 -13.02
N ASP A 29 1.68 2.75 -14.01
CA ASP A 29 1.44 1.32 -13.85
C ASP A 29 2.48 0.68 -12.93
N LEU A 30 3.73 1.12 -13.04
CA LEU A 30 4.81 0.71 -12.15
C LEU A 30 4.55 1.19 -10.71
N ILE A 31 4.11 2.43 -10.53
CA ILE A 31 3.82 3.00 -9.22
C ILE A 31 2.65 2.25 -8.56
N ASN A 32 1.54 2.04 -9.28
CA ASN A 32 0.40 1.28 -8.79
C ASN A 32 0.77 -0.17 -8.47
N TYR A 33 1.61 -0.80 -9.29
CA TYR A 33 2.13 -2.15 -9.04
C TYR A 33 2.97 -2.23 -7.75
N VAL A 34 3.87 -1.27 -7.53
CA VAL A 34 4.66 -1.22 -6.29
C VAL A 34 3.76 -0.96 -5.08
N TRP A 35 2.81 -0.02 -5.21
CA TRP A 35 1.88 0.32 -4.13
C TRP A 35 1.07 -0.90 -3.67
N ILE A 36 0.49 -1.69 -4.58
CA ILE A 36 -0.29 -2.87 -4.21
C ILE A 36 0.58 -3.95 -3.55
N ARG A 37 1.85 -4.10 -3.97
CA ARG A 37 2.80 -5.01 -3.33
C ARG A 37 3.09 -4.61 -1.88
N LEU A 38 3.23 -3.31 -1.59
CA LEU A 38 3.43 -2.80 -0.24
C LEU A 38 2.21 -3.06 0.64
N VAL A 39 1.00 -2.81 0.13
CA VAL A 39 -0.25 -3.05 0.84
C VAL A 39 -0.43 -4.53 1.20
N VAL A 40 -0.16 -5.44 0.26
CA VAL A 40 -0.22 -6.89 0.50
C VAL A 40 0.85 -7.34 1.50
N LEU A 41 2.05 -6.77 1.43
CA LEU A 41 3.13 -7.06 2.38
C LEU A 41 2.76 -6.63 3.80
N ALA A 42 2.23 -5.41 3.97
CA ALA A 42 1.73 -4.92 5.25
C ALA A 42 0.60 -5.82 5.80
N GLY A 43 -0.31 -6.26 4.92
CA GLY A 43 -1.36 -7.23 5.27
C GLY A 43 -0.81 -8.58 5.74
N LYS A 44 0.28 -9.06 5.13
CA LYS A 44 0.91 -10.36 5.44
C LYS A 44 1.77 -10.31 6.72
N VAL A 45 2.54 -9.25 6.91
CA VAL A 45 3.46 -9.09 8.06
C VAL A 45 2.68 -8.64 9.30
N ASN A 46 1.64 -7.82 9.11
CA ASN A 46 0.67 -7.35 10.12
C ASN A 46 1.21 -7.24 11.55
N LEU A 47 2.26 -6.41 11.71
CA LEU A 47 2.71 -5.86 12.99
C LEU A 47 1.80 -4.68 13.37
N GLU A 48 0.52 -4.96 13.64
CA GLU A 48 -0.50 -3.95 14.01
C GLU A 48 -0.74 -2.79 13.02
N GLY A 49 -0.17 -2.84 11.81
CA GLY A 49 -0.30 -1.80 10.79
C GLY A 49 0.99 -1.03 10.50
N GLU A 50 2.10 -1.36 11.17
CA GLU A 50 3.39 -0.75 10.90
C GLU A 50 4.00 -1.28 9.59
N LEU A 51 4.30 -0.37 8.65
CA LEU A 51 5.03 -0.66 7.41
C LEU A 51 6.52 -0.37 7.63
N PHE A 52 7.34 -1.40 7.58
CA PHE A 52 8.80 -1.26 7.69
C PHE A 52 9.44 -1.30 6.29
N LEU A 53 9.96 -0.16 5.82
CA LEU A 53 10.76 -0.09 4.58
C LEU A 53 12.20 -0.61 4.80
N SER A 54 12.62 -0.74 6.06
CA SER A 54 13.88 -1.32 6.54
C SER A 54 13.61 -2.02 7.88
N ARG A 55 14.36 -3.07 8.23
CA ARG A 55 14.12 -3.89 9.44
C ARG A 55 13.96 -3.08 10.73
N ASN A 56 14.56 -1.88 10.80
CA ASN A 56 14.64 -1.09 12.01
C ASN A 56 13.96 0.30 11.90
N ILE A 57 13.31 0.62 10.78
CA ILE A 57 12.73 1.96 10.58
C ILE A 57 11.26 1.81 10.20
N PRO A 58 10.33 2.10 11.12
CA PRO A 58 8.91 2.17 10.81
C PRO A 58 8.65 3.40 9.93
N TYR A 59 7.82 3.24 8.91
CA TYR A 59 7.31 4.33 8.10
C TYR A 59 5.98 4.77 8.72
N THR A 60 6.02 5.84 9.52
CA THR A 60 4.84 6.47 10.16
C THR A 60 4.07 7.33 9.19
#